data_AF-A0A9X3RSN8-F1
#
_entry.id   AF-A0A9X3RSN8-F1
#
_cell.length_a   1.000
_cell.length_b   1.000
_cell.length_c   1.000
_cell.angle_alpha   90.00
_cell.angle_beta   90.00
_cell.angle_gamma   90.00
#
_symmetry.space_group_name_H-M   'P 1'
#
loop_
_entity.id
_entity.type
_entity.pdbx_description
1 polymer ?
#
loop_
_entity_poly.entity_id
_entity_poly.type
_entity_poly.pdbx_seq_one_letter_code
_entity_poly.pdbx_strand_id
1 'polypeptide(L)'
;MLLLLSGLTRLPSKSSMKGNSTMQNIRHRFLLPLRSAAAVTSAGVLCLSLAACGSDSADSGDSPSFSAAKESTPETNEATPSSDKRTEEKPARKTTTVVEAPPEKKQEESTLSRGKDNGGSSECNSDNDESAYEKAIAQVEPYPGLDRPWRPFDSNFDPCAALSWITVTLEGATASSPYHILLFHNGEYLGTATAKAYGFAPKVSRVDNSEIAVTYRWPKEGEGNAEASGTTQAGFRWDEDAQKVVMSGDVPPMQ
;
A
#
# COMPACT_ATOMS: atom_id res chain seq x y z
N MET A 1 -97.03 -19.76 -19.35
CA MET A 1 -97.21 -20.81 -18.33
C MET A 1 -95.91 -21.62 -18.31
N LEU A 2 -95.28 -21.73 -17.14
CA LEU A 2 -94.33 -22.76 -16.62
C LEU A 2 -93.46 -23.55 -17.63
N LEU A 3 -92.23 -24.00 -17.38
CA LEU A 3 -91.22 -23.94 -16.31
C LEU A 3 -90.03 -24.76 -16.88
N LEU A 4 -88.80 -24.38 -16.50
CA LEU A 4 -87.67 -25.25 -16.10
C LEU A 4 -87.38 -26.59 -16.83
N LEU A 5 -86.15 -26.77 -17.33
CA LEU A 5 -85.08 -27.61 -16.72
C LEU A 5 -84.05 -28.10 -17.76
N SER A 6 -82.77 -27.84 -17.45
CA SER A 6 -81.65 -28.78 -17.48
C SER A 6 -81.15 -29.42 -18.79
N GLY A 7 -79.87 -29.20 -19.09
CA GLY A 7 -79.07 -30.24 -19.76
C GLY A 7 -77.67 -29.85 -20.21
N LEU A 8 -76.67 -30.41 -19.51
CA LEU A 8 -75.30 -30.70 -19.93
C LEU A 8 -74.26 -29.56 -20.02
N THR A 9 -73.63 -29.34 -18.85
CA THR A 9 -72.19 -29.18 -18.73
C THR A 9 -71.51 -30.55 -18.53
N ARG A 10 -70.40 -30.81 -19.24
CA ARG A 10 -69.30 -31.66 -18.73
C ARG A 10 -67.95 -31.19 -19.31
N LEU A 11 -67.13 -30.65 -18.40
CA LEU A 11 -65.66 -30.47 -18.39
C LEU A 11 -64.92 -31.82 -18.62
N PRO A 12 -63.56 -31.93 -18.72
CA PRO A 12 -62.51 -30.95 -18.36
C PRO A 12 -61.27 -30.89 -19.31
N SER A 13 -60.43 -29.86 -19.16
CA SER A 13 -58.98 -30.08 -19.17
C SER A 13 -58.25 -29.06 -18.29
N LYS A 14 -57.17 -29.55 -17.71
CA LYS A 14 -56.45 -29.08 -16.53
C LYS A 14 -55.68 -27.78 -16.80
N SER A 15 -55.68 -26.87 -15.81
CA SER A 15 -54.41 -26.41 -15.26
C SER A 15 -54.61 -25.96 -13.81
N SER A 16 -53.87 -26.62 -12.93
CA SER A 16 -53.99 -26.57 -11.48
C SER A 16 -52.88 -25.69 -10.91
N MET A 17 -53.31 -24.75 -10.06
CA MET A 17 -52.70 -24.32 -8.80
C MET A 17 -51.16 -24.29 -8.71
N LYS A 18 -50.63 -23.09 -8.49
CA LYS A 18 -50.10 -22.73 -7.16
C LYS A 18 -49.87 -21.21 -7.05
N GLY A 19 -50.77 -20.53 -6.35
CA GLY A 19 -50.32 -19.42 -5.51
C GLY A 19 -49.67 -20.03 -4.27
N ASN A 20 -48.63 -19.40 -3.75
CA ASN A 20 -48.22 -19.57 -2.35
C ASN A 20 -47.29 -18.42 -1.92
N SER A 21 -47.87 -17.58 -1.07
CA SER A 21 -47.30 -17.00 0.15
C SER A 21 -45.80 -16.70 0.19
N THR A 22 -45.52 -15.40 0.15
CA THR A 22 -44.42 -14.70 0.81
C THR A 22 -44.22 -15.23 2.23
N MET A 23 -43.21 -16.08 2.43
CA MET A 23 -42.80 -16.56 3.75
C MET A 23 -41.79 -15.58 4.36
N GLN A 24 -42.26 -14.79 5.30
CA GLN A 24 -41.46 -13.99 6.22
C GLN A 24 -40.56 -14.93 7.03
N ASN A 25 -39.24 -14.84 6.86
CA ASN A 25 -38.29 -15.62 7.65
C ASN A 25 -37.90 -14.84 8.90
N ILE A 26 -38.82 -14.83 9.86
CA ILE A 26 -38.60 -14.39 11.24
C ILE A 26 -37.88 -15.54 11.95
N ARG A 27 -36.56 -15.40 12.14
CA ARG A 27 -35.82 -16.24 13.10
C ARG A 27 -35.77 -15.52 14.44
N HIS A 28 -36.77 -15.79 15.27
CA HIS A 28 -36.68 -15.58 16.71
C HIS A 28 -36.13 -16.85 17.39
N ARG A 29 -35.41 -16.59 18.49
CA ARG A 29 -35.05 -17.46 19.62
C ARG A 29 -33.71 -18.20 19.49
N PHE A 30 -32.72 -17.72 20.24
CA PHE A 30 -32.35 -18.42 21.46
C PHE A 30 -31.90 -17.40 22.51
N LEU A 31 -32.83 -17.08 23.43
CA LEU A 31 -32.50 -16.51 24.72
C LEU A 31 -31.92 -17.64 25.57
N LEU A 32 -30.63 -17.53 25.91
CA LEU A 32 -30.03 -18.27 27.02
C LEU A 32 -29.84 -17.29 28.19
N PRO A 33 -30.38 -17.59 29.38
CA PRO A 33 -30.17 -16.78 30.57
C PRO A 33 -28.84 -17.20 31.22
N LEU A 34 -27.86 -16.29 31.27
CA LEU A 34 -26.70 -16.49 32.14
C LEU A 34 -26.95 -15.78 33.46
N ARG A 35 -27.26 -16.59 34.47
CA ARG A 35 -27.30 -16.21 35.89
C ARG A 35 -25.90 -15.89 36.39
N SER A 36 -25.87 -14.94 37.31
CA SER A 36 -24.78 -14.32 38.07
C SER A 36 -23.72 -15.26 38.66
N ALA A 37 -22.47 -14.78 38.74
CA ALA A 37 -21.63 -14.88 39.95
C ALA A 37 -20.37 -13.98 39.88
N ALA A 38 -20.30 -13.04 40.83
CA ALA A 38 -19.16 -12.64 41.66
C ALA A 38 -17.74 -12.39 41.08
N ALA A 39 -17.33 -11.13 41.23
CA ALA A 39 -16.12 -10.63 41.90
C ALA A 39 -14.72 -11.13 41.46
N VAL A 40 -13.90 -10.19 40.94
CA VAL A 40 -12.53 -9.96 41.44
C VAL A 40 -12.23 -8.45 41.39
N THR A 41 -12.21 -7.82 42.56
CA THR A 41 -11.61 -6.50 42.78
C THR A 41 -10.08 -6.67 42.86
N SER A 42 -9.33 -6.13 41.90
CA SER A 42 -7.88 -5.95 42.06
C SER A 42 -7.57 -4.47 42.30
N ALA A 43 -7.60 -4.08 43.57
CA ALA A 43 -7.06 -2.81 44.02
C ALA A 43 -5.52 -2.96 44.08
N GLY A 44 -4.84 -2.30 43.14
CA GLY A 44 -3.38 -2.15 43.18
C GLY A 44 -2.98 -1.10 44.20
N VAL A 45 -2.26 -1.52 45.23
CA VAL A 45 -1.39 -0.67 46.05
C VAL A 45 -0.28 -1.55 46.59
N LEU A 46 0.98 -1.32 46.21
CA LEU A 46 2.08 -1.23 47.17
C LEU A 46 3.37 -0.69 46.54
N CYS A 47 3.95 0.21 47.32
CA CYS A 47 5.00 1.17 47.04
C CYS A 47 6.42 0.59 46.92
N LEU A 48 7.23 1.35 46.19
CA LEU A 48 8.63 1.74 46.41
C LEU A 48 9.58 0.75 47.10
N SER A 49 10.70 0.50 46.43
CA SER A 49 12.02 0.49 47.06
C SER A 49 13.06 1.00 46.07
N LEU A 50 13.47 2.26 46.23
CA LEU A 50 14.78 2.72 45.77
C LEU A 50 15.84 2.00 46.62
N ALA A 51 16.66 1.18 45.98
CA ALA A 51 17.93 0.76 46.56
C ALA A 51 19.04 1.33 45.68
N ALA A 52 19.52 2.50 46.09
CA ALA A 52 20.81 3.00 45.72
C ALA A 52 21.88 2.15 46.43
N CYS A 53 22.86 1.67 45.68
CA CYS A 53 24.19 1.42 46.21
C CYS A 53 25.19 1.61 45.06
N GLY A 54 25.94 2.70 45.12
CA GLY A 54 27.20 2.80 44.42
C GLY A 54 28.28 2.09 45.23
N SER A 55 29.30 1.59 44.54
CA SER A 55 30.71 1.73 44.92
C SER A 55 31.58 1.13 43.82
N ASP A 56 32.51 1.96 43.35
CA ASP A 56 33.73 1.62 42.63
C ASP A 56 34.47 0.42 43.21
N SER A 57 35.06 -0.40 42.33
CA SER A 57 36.50 -0.68 42.33
C SER A 57 36.88 -1.56 41.13
N ALA A 58 38.02 -1.21 40.52
CA ALA A 58 38.72 -1.92 39.46
C ALA A 58 39.09 -3.36 39.85
N ASP A 59 39.20 -4.26 38.88
CA ASP A 59 40.50 -4.86 38.47
C ASP A 59 40.34 -5.89 37.32
N SER A 60 41.36 -5.92 36.47
CA SER A 60 41.90 -7.02 35.65
C SER A 60 41.00 -7.95 34.82
N GLY A 61 41.09 -7.74 33.50
CA GLY A 61 41.77 -8.68 32.59
C GLY A 61 41.16 -10.07 32.39
N ASP A 62 40.58 -10.31 31.22
CA ASP A 62 40.82 -11.55 30.47
C ASP A 62 40.53 -11.31 28.98
N SER A 63 41.54 -11.55 28.15
CA SER A 63 41.45 -11.51 26.68
C SER A 63 41.09 -12.92 26.18
N PRO A 64 40.13 -13.09 25.25
CA PRO A 64 39.92 -14.39 24.64
C PRO A 64 41.08 -14.74 23.69
N SER A 65 41.67 -15.91 23.96
CA SER A 65 42.68 -16.57 23.16
C SER A 65 42.08 -17.05 21.82
N PHE A 66 42.54 -16.51 20.70
CA PHE A 66 42.39 -17.12 19.38
C PHE A 66 43.69 -17.80 19.00
N SER A 67 43.69 -19.13 19.00
CA SER A 67 44.76 -19.94 18.43
C SER A 67 44.78 -19.80 16.91
N ALA A 68 45.77 -19.08 16.39
CA ALA A 68 46.17 -19.15 14.98
C ALA A 68 47.29 -20.19 14.83
N ALA A 69 47.06 -21.22 14.02
CA ALA A 69 48.08 -22.14 13.55
C ALA A 69 48.55 -21.73 12.13
N LYS A 70 49.83 -22.03 11.88
CA LYS A 70 50.78 -21.38 10.96
C LYS A 70 50.62 -21.64 9.46
N GLU A 71 50.84 -20.57 8.70
CA GLU A 71 51.84 -20.34 7.64
C GLU A 71 52.45 -21.51 6.85
N SER A 72 52.46 -21.36 5.52
CA SER A 72 53.58 -21.73 4.64
C SER A 72 53.53 -20.90 3.34
N THR A 73 54.54 -20.05 3.13
CA THR A 73 55.06 -19.55 1.83
C THR A 73 56.38 -20.31 1.52
N PRO A 74 57.14 -20.15 0.39
CA PRO A 74 57.12 -19.14 -0.69
C PRO A 74 57.35 -19.68 -2.14
N GLU A 75 57.33 -18.78 -3.14
CA GLU A 75 58.21 -18.64 -4.34
C GLU A 75 57.48 -17.71 -5.35
N THR A 76 57.78 -16.41 -5.39
CA THR A 76 58.82 -15.73 -6.20
C THR A 76 58.90 -16.17 -7.67
N ASN A 77 58.44 -15.30 -8.57
CA ASN A 77 59.24 -14.89 -9.71
C ASN A 77 58.88 -13.46 -10.15
N GLU A 78 59.92 -12.62 -10.17
CA GLU A 78 59.99 -11.31 -10.79
C GLU A 78 59.75 -11.38 -12.30
N ALA A 79 59.17 -10.32 -12.87
CA ALA A 79 59.78 -9.58 -13.97
C ALA A 79 59.15 -8.20 -14.10
N THR A 80 60.05 -7.24 -14.31
CA THR A 80 59.91 -5.79 -14.16
C THR A 80 59.54 -5.12 -15.51
N PRO A 81 59.70 -3.79 -15.74
CA PRO A 81 58.61 -2.93 -16.20
C PRO A 81 58.89 -2.26 -17.56
N SER A 82 57.97 -1.43 -18.04
CA SER A 82 58.25 -0.29 -18.93
C SER A 82 57.07 0.69 -18.77
N SER A 83 57.29 1.92 -18.28
CA SER A 83 57.68 3.13 -19.07
C SER A 83 56.61 3.47 -20.12
N ASP A 84 56.08 4.68 -20.26
CA ASP A 84 56.60 6.01 -19.89
C ASP A 84 55.51 7.09 -20.06
N LYS A 85 55.72 8.23 -19.37
CA LYS A 85 55.30 9.64 -19.63
C LYS A 85 53.84 9.95 -20.04
N ARG A 86 53.07 10.74 -19.28
CA ARG A 86 53.21 12.15 -18.84
C ARG A 86 53.20 13.18 -19.99
N THR A 87 52.17 14.03 -19.99
CA THR A 87 52.22 15.52 -19.85
C THR A 87 51.32 16.27 -20.83
N GLU A 88 50.49 17.16 -20.27
CA GLU A 88 49.91 18.43 -20.80
C GLU A 88 49.35 18.49 -22.23
N GLU A 89 48.12 18.99 -22.38
CA GLU A 89 47.92 20.42 -22.66
C GLU A 89 46.44 20.84 -22.47
N LYS A 90 46.29 22.09 -22.03
CA LYS A 90 45.08 22.82 -21.65
C LYS A 90 44.42 23.43 -22.94
N PRO A 91 43.54 24.43 -22.85
CA PRO A 91 42.12 24.39 -23.21
C PRO A 91 41.76 25.07 -24.54
N ALA A 92 40.78 24.57 -25.28
CA ALA A 92 40.22 25.28 -26.45
C ALA A 92 38.82 25.82 -26.16
N ARG A 93 38.83 27.09 -25.72
CA ARG A 93 37.82 28.14 -25.86
C ARG A 93 36.88 27.95 -27.07
N LYS A 94 35.56 28.02 -26.84
CA LYS A 94 34.65 28.78 -27.71
C LYS A 94 33.76 29.69 -26.86
N THR A 95 34.10 30.97 -26.94
CA THR A 95 33.32 32.13 -26.52
C THR A 95 32.44 32.53 -27.71
N THR A 96 31.14 32.64 -27.48
CA THR A 96 30.27 33.55 -28.24
C THR A 96 29.48 34.37 -27.22
N THR A 97 30.02 35.56 -26.95
CA THR A 97 29.33 36.81 -26.53
C THR A 97 28.21 37.09 -27.55
N VAL A 98 27.03 37.65 -27.28
CA VAL A 98 26.57 38.94 -26.71
C VAL A 98 25.02 38.72 -26.59
N VAL A 99 24.24 39.18 -25.61
CA VAL A 99 23.91 40.57 -25.24
C VAL A 99 23.23 40.55 -23.86
N GLU A 100 23.77 41.36 -22.97
CA GLU A 100 23.18 41.87 -21.74
C GLU A 100 22.45 43.17 -22.05
N ALA A 101 21.23 43.35 -21.53
CA ALA A 101 20.76 44.59 -20.88
C ALA A 101 19.28 44.50 -20.43
N PRO A 102 18.88 45.24 -19.39
CA PRO A 102 17.87 44.87 -18.39
C PRO A 102 16.54 45.62 -18.55
N PRO A 103 15.55 45.44 -17.64
CA PRO A 103 15.42 46.48 -16.60
C PRO A 103 15.00 46.00 -15.20
N GLU A 104 15.34 46.86 -14.23
CA GLU A 104 14.92 46.90 -12.83
C GLU A 104 13.43 47.28 -12.61
N LYS A 105 12.88 46.70 -11.52
CA LYS A 105 12.02 47.27 -10.45
C LYS A 105 10.65 47.93 -10.75
N LYS A 106 9.75 47.60 -9.79
CA LYS A 106 8.54 48.27 -9.25
C LYS A 106 7.24 47.54 -9.61
N GLN A 107 6.62 46.82 -8.67
CA GLN A 107 5.73 47.27 -7.58
C GLN A 107 4.39 47.89 -8.06
N GLU A 108 3.34 47.38 -7.40
CA GLU A 108 1.96 47.85 -7.26
C GLU A 108 0.91 47.43 -8.31
N GLU A 109 0.12 46.45 -7.88
CA GLU A 109 -1.33 46.58 -7.65
C GLU A 109 -2.15 47.36 -8.69
N SER A 110 -2.96 46.61 -9.44
CA SER A 110 -4.27 47.07 -9.91
C SER A 110 -5.16 45.87 -10.24
N THR A 111 -6.08 45.62 -9.30
CA THR A 111 -7.51 45.36 -9.53
C THR A 111 -7.95 44.32 -10.57
N LEU A 112 -8.57 43.27 -10.04
CA LEU A 112 -9.81 42.64 -10.52
C LEU A 112 -10.02 42.58 -12.04
N SER A 113 -9.67 41.45 -12.63
CA SER A 113 -10.44 40.92 -13.75
C SER A 113 -10.98 39.55 -13.37
N ARG A 114 -12.29 39.55 -13.10
CA ARG A 114 -13.15 38.38 -13.12
C ARG A 114 -13.10 37.80 -14.55
N GLY A 115 -12.13 36.96 -14.81
CA GLY A 115 -12.23 35.91 -15.81
C GLY A 115 -13.06 34.79 -15.19
N LYS A 116 -14.28 34.62 -15.71
CA LYS A 116 -15.02 33.39 -15.54
C LYS A 116 -14.68 32.52 -16.73
N ASP A 117 -13.52 31.88 -16.63
CA ASP A 117 -13.10 30.80 -17.50
C ASP A 117 -13.87 29.55 -17.06
N ASN A 118 -15.03 29.36 -17.69
CA ASN A 118 -15.61 28.03 -17.86
C ASN A 118 -14.66 27.20 -18.74
N GLY A 119 -13.58 26.70 -18.16
CA GLY A 119 -12.88 25.51 -18.62
C GLY A 119 -13.48 24.34 -17.84
N GLY A 120 -14.14 23.42 -18.53
CA GLY A 120 -15.06 22.43 -17.93
C GLY A 120 -14.55 21.83 -16.63
N SER A 121 -15.21 22.16 -15.53
CA SER A 121 -15.09 21.39 -14.30
C SER A 121 -15.79 20.06 -14.56
N SER A 122 -15.04 19.06 -15.01
CA SER A 122 -15.38 17.68 -14.67
C SER A 122 -15.44 17.66 -13.16
N GLU A 123 -16.65 17.65 -12.61
CA GLU A 123 -16.85 17.53 -11.17
C GLU A 123 -16.09 16.28 -10.73
N CYS A 124 -15.17 16.45 -9.78
CA CYS A 124 -14.47 15.31 -9.21
C CYS A 124 -15.46 14.42 -8.49
N ASN A 125 -15.10 13.14 -8.32
CA ASN A 125 -15.90 12.25 -7.48
C ASN A 125 -16.03 12.85 -6.05
N SER A 126 -17.21 12.71 -5.44
CA SER A 126 -17.49 13.21 -4.09
C SER A 126 -17.08 12.23 -2.98
N ASP A 127 -16.62 11.04 -3.34
CA ASP A 127 -16.18 10.03 -2.39
C ASP A 127 -14.98 10.52 -1.56
N ASN A 128 -14.99 10.18 -0.27
CA ASN A 128 -13.79 10.26 0.58
C ASN A 128 -13.01 8.93 0.54
N ASP A 129 -11.85 8.92 1.19
CA ASP A 129 -10.97 7.76 1.29
C ASP A 129 -11.67 6.52 1.87
N GLU A 130 -12.47 6.68 2.93
CA GLU A 130 -13.23 5.59 3.55
C GLU A 130 -14.25 4.97 2.58
N SER A 131 -15.03 5.80 1.89
CA SER A 131 -16.04 5.34 0.92
C SER A 131 -15.40 4.69 -0.30
N ALA A 132 -14.29 5.25 -0.78
CA ALA A 132 -13.52 4.69 -1.89
C ALA A 132 -12.92 3.33 -1.52
N TYR A 133 -12.38 3.21 -0.30
CA TYR A 133 -11.89 1.95 0.24
C TYR A 133 -12.98 0.87 0.31
N GLU A 134 -14.15 1.18 0.89
CA GLU A 134 -15.24 0.19 1.04
C GLU A 134 -15.74 -0.33 -0.32
N LYS A 135 -15.79 0.55 -1.34
CA LYS A 135 -16.13 0.16 -2.71
C LYS A 135 -15.04 -0.69 -3.38
N ALA A 136 -13.78 -0.31 -3.19
CA ALA A 136 -12.64 -0.99 -3.80
C ALA A 136 -12.41 -2.38 -3.18
N ILE A 137 -12.50 -2.49 -1.86
CA ILE A 137 -12.11 -3.71 -1.14
C ILE A 137 -13.05 -4.89 -1.41
N ALA A 138 -14.31 -4.61 -1.77
CA ALA A 138 -15.25 -5.63 -2.22
C ALA A 138 -14.80 -6.36 -3.50
N GLN A 139 -13.88 -5.76 -4.27
CA GLN A 139 -13.34 -6.31 -5.52
C GLN A 139 -11.94 -6.92 -5.35
N VAL A 140 -11.32 -6.76 -4.18
CA VAL A 140 -9.99 -7.31 -3.89
C VAL A 140 -10.16 -8.74 -3.40
N GLU A 141 -9.43 -9.67 -3.99
CA GLU A 141 -9.45 -11.07 -3.56
C GLU A 141 -8.97 -11.21 -2.10
N PRO A 142 -9.60 -12.08 -1.29
CA PRO A 142 -9.08 -12.41 0.03
C PRO A 142 -7.66 -12.99 -0.06
N TYR A 143 -6.83 -12.75 0.95
CA TYR A 143 -5.49 -13.30 0.95
C TYR A 143 -5.50 -14.84 1.01
N PRO A 144 -4.78 -15.54 0.12
CA PRO A 144 -4.82 -17.00 0.06
C PRO A 144 -4.39 -17.65 1.39
N GLY A 145 -5.21 -18.58 1.88
CA GLY A 145 -4.88 -19.39 3.07
C GLY A 145 -5.02 -18.66 4.41
N LEU A 146 -5.43 -17.39 4.44
CA LEU A 146 -5.70 -16.66 5.67
C LEU A 146 -7.06 -15.96 5.60
N ASP A 147 -7.99 -16.36 6.47
CA ASP A 147 -9.30 -15.72 6.62
C ASP A 147 -9.19 -14.46 7.49
N ARG A 148 -8.55 -13.42 6.95
CA ARG A 148 -8.48 -12.09 7.57
C ARG A 148 -8.86 -11.03 6.55
N PRO A 149 -9.71 -10.07 6.92
CA PRO A 149 -10.07 -8.99 6.01
C PRO A 149 -8.88 -8.06 5.80
N TRP A 150 -8.84 -7.45 4.62
CA TRP A 150 -8.01 -6.28 4.36
C TRP A 150 -8.50 -5.10 5.21
N ARG A 151 -7.59 -4.21 5.59
CA ARG A 151 -7.83 -2.96 6.31
C ARG A 151 -6.96 -1.84 5.75
N PRO A 152 -7.43 -0.58 5.75
CA PRO A 152 -6.59 0.56 5.39
C PRO A 152 -5.36 0.63 6.29
N PHE A 153 -4.20 0.87 5.67
CA PHE A 153 -2.93 1.10 6.36
C PHE A 153 -2.46 2.54 6.22
N ASP A 154 -2.49 3.05 4.98
CA ASP A 154 -2.11 4.41 4.62
C ASP A 154 -2.91 4.85 3.40
N SER A 155 -3.16 6.15 3.24
CA SER A 155 -4.00 6.68 2.18
C SER A 155 -3.44 7.99 1.63
N ASN A 156 -3.40 8.08 0.31
CA ASN A 156 -3.22 9.35 -0.41
C ASN A 156 -4.28 9.44 -1.52
N PHE A 157 -5.50 9.04 -1.17
CA PHE A 157 -6.66 9.08 -2.04
C PHE A 157 -7.04 10.53 -2.34
N ASP A 158 -7.25 10.81 -3.60
CA ASP A 158 -7.73 12.10 -4.11
C ASP A 158 -8.70 11.81 -5.26
N PRO A 159 -9.98 12.20 -5.14
CA PRO A 159 -10.98 11.94 -6.16
C PRO A 159 -10.83 12.82 -7.41
N CYS A 160 -9.95 13.81 -7.40
CA CYS A 160 -9.62 14.66 -8.55
C CYS A 160 -8.31 14.27 -9.24
N ALA A 161 -7.48 13.43 -8.62
CA ALA A 161 -6.17 13.11 -9.15
C ALA A 161 -6.28 12.06 -10.27
N ALA A 162 -5.46 12.24 -11.32
CA ALA A 162 -5.33 11.25 -12.38
C ALA A 162 -4.78 9.91 -11.84
N LEU A 163 -3.98 9.91 -10.78
CA LEU A 163 -3.65 8.69 -10.06
C LEU A 163 -3.58 8.97 -8.56
N SER A 164 -4.37 8.25 -7.78
CA SER A 164 -4.34 8.25 -6.32
C SER A 164 -4.39 6.81 -5.79
N TRP A 165 -4.12 6.61 -4.49
CA TRP A 165 -4.00 5.26 -3.93
C TRP A 165 -4.41 5.14 -2.47
N ILE A 166 -4.77 3.91 -2.10
CA ILE A 166 -4.96 3.48 -0.72
C ILE A 166 -4.13 2.21 -0.51
N THR A 167 -3.25 2.19 0.49
CA THR A 167 -2.50 1.00 0.87
C THR A 167 -3.28 0.23 1.91
N VAL A 168 -3.45 -1.08 1.72
CA VAL A 168 -4.16 -1.97 2.63
C VAL A 168 -3.26 -3.11 3.11
N THR A 169 -3.51 -3.60 4.32
CA THR A 169 -2.87 -4.79 4.90
C THR A 169 -3.89 -5.66 5.61
N LEU A 170 -3.49 -6.85 6.06
CA LEU A 170 -4.40 -7.74 6.78
C LEU A 170 -4.71 -7.23 8.18
N GLU A 171 -5.93 -7.48 8.66
CA GLU A 171 -6.26 -7.27 10.07
C GLU A 171 -5.32 -8.09 10.97
N GLY A 172 -4.74 -7.46 11.99
CA GLY A 172 -3.73 -8.10 12.84
C GLY A 172 -2.36 -8.28 12.16
N ALA A 173 -2.06 -7.49 11.13
CA ALA A 173 -0.78 -7.48 10.45
C ALA A 173 0.42 -7.28 11.40
N THR A 174 1.52 -7.92 11.05
CA THR A 174 2.85 -7.73 11.63
C THR A 174 3.77 -7.05 10.61
N ALA A 175 5.02 -6.76 10.99
CA ALA A 175 5.95 -6.02 10.13
C ALA A 175 6.21 -6.66 8.75
N SER A 176 6.07 -7.99 8.63
CA SER A 176 6.27 -8.74 7.37
C SER A 176 4.96 -9.20 6.73
N SER A 177 3.81 -8.73 7.22
CA SER A 177 2.52 -9.06 6.63
C SER A 177 2.39 -8.50 5.21
N PRO A 178 1.50 -9.08 4.39
CA PRO A 178 1.29 -8.65 3.01
C PRO A 178 0.55 -7.32 2.92
N TYR A 179 0.82 -6.57 1.85
CA TYR A 179 0.22 -5.30 1.51
C TYR A 179 -0.24 -5.28 0.04
N HIS A 180 -1.39 -4.67 -0.19
CA HIS A 180 -1.81 -4.23 -1.53
C HIS A 180 -1.81 -2.71 -1.60
N ILE A 181 -1.58 -2.18 -2.79
CA ILE A 181 -1.79 -0.77 -3.12
C ILE A 181 -2.99 -0.74 -4.07
N LEU A 182 -4.10 -0.16 -3.63
CA LEU A 182 -5.32 0.03 -4.41
C LEU A 182 -5.16 1.32 -5.21
N LEU A 183 -5.30 1.25 -6.53
CA LEU A 183 -5.12 2.39 -7.42
C LEU A 183 -6.46 2.97 -7.85
N PHE A 184 -6.51 4.30 -7.94
CA PHE A 184 -7.69 5.06 -8.32
C PHE A 184 -7.34 6.12 -9.36
N HIS A 185 -8.26 6.39 -10.28
CA HIS A 185 -8.20 7.51 -11.23
C HIS A 185 -9.49 8.30 -11.13
N ASN A 186 -9.41 9.60 -10.81
CA ASN A 186 -10.58 10.47 -10.61
C ASN A 186 -11.61 9.88 -9.63
N GLY A 187 -11.12 9.21 -8.58
CA GLY A 187 -11.93 8.54 -7.56
C GLY A 187 -12.52 7.18 -7.95
N GLU A 188 -12.34 6.73 -9.19
CA GLU A 188 -12.75 5.39 -9.63
C GLU A 188 -11.66 4.36 -9.33
N TYR A 189 -12.05 3.22 -8.77
CA TYR A 189 -11.12 2.13 -8.47
C TYR A 189 -10.70 1.40 -9.74
N LEU A 190 -9.38 1.29 -9.97
CA LEU A 190 -8.79 0.66 -11.14
C LEU A 190 -8.36 -0.79 -10.90
N GLY A 191 -8.09 -1.15 -9.65
CA GLY A 191 -7.49 -2.44 -9.30
C GLY A 191 -6.30 -2.28 -8.35
N THR A 192 -5.66 -3.40 -8.05
CA THR A 192 -4.41 -3.41 -7.28
C THR A 192 -3.22 -3.09 -8.18
N ALA A 193 -2.21 -2.40 -7.66
CA ALA A 193 -0.99 -2.08 -8.39
C ALA A 193 -0.30 -3.35 -8.92
N THR A 194 -0.36 -4.43 -8.15
CA THR A 194 0.18 -5.74 -8.50
C THR A 194 -0.86 -6.82 -8.24
N ALA A 195 -0.84 -7.89 -9.04
CA ALA A 195 -1.75 -9.02 -8.88
C ALA A 195 -1.57 -9.74 -7.53
N LYS A 196 -0.35 -9.77 -7.01
CA LYS A 196 -0.03 -10.34 -5.69
C LYS A 196 0.22 -9.23 -4.67
N ALA A 197 -0.16 -9.49 -3.42
CA ALA A 197 0.27 -8.69 -2.29
C ALA A 197 1.71 -9.05 -1.91
N TYR A 198 2.50 -8.05 -1.50
CA TYR A 198 3.89 -8.26 -1.08
C TYR A 198 4.05 -8.00 0.41
N GLY A 199 4.92 -8.79 1.06
CA GLY A 199 5.28 -8.56 2.45
C GLY A 199 5.94 -7.20 2.66
N PHE A 200 5.87 -6.72 3.90
CA PHE A 200 6.43 -5.44 4.36
C PHE A 200 5.72 -4.21 3.79
N ALA A 201 5.57 -3.18 4.63
CA ALA A 201 4.93 -1.94 4.21
C ALA A 201 5.71 -1.32 3.02
N PRO A 202 5.06 -1.15 1.85
CA PRO A 202 5.69 -0.48 0.72
C PRO A 202 5.85 1.01 1.04
N LYS A 203 6.89 1.63 0.49
CA LYS A 203 7.01 3.10 0.50
C LYS A 203 6.45 3.61 -0.81
N VAL A 204 5.33 4.31 -0.75
CA VAL A 204 4.68 4.91 -1.93
C VAL A 204 4.89 6.42 -1.89
N SER A 205 5.38 6.98 -2.98
CA SER A 205 5.58 8.42 -3.14
C SER A 205 4.99 8.91 -4.45
N ARG A 206 4.38 10.09 -4.43
CA ARG A 206 3.89 10.75 -5.64
C ARG A 206 5.08 11.27 -6.46
N VAL A 207 5.11 10.93 -7.75
CA VAL A 207 6.06 11.51 -8.72
C VAL A 207 5.41 12.75 -9.35
N ASP A 208 4.18 12.59 -9.85
CA ASP A 208 3.33 13.66 -10.37
C ASP A 208 1.83 13.33 -10.20
N ASN A 209 0.95 14.05 -10.90
CA ASN A 209 -0.50 13.85 -10.81
C ASN A 209 -0.96 12.49 -11.35
N SER A 210 -0.23 11.91 -12.30
CA SER A 210 -0.52 10.68 -13.03
C SER A 210 0.42 9.52 -12.69
N GLU A 211 1.52 9.77 -11.97
CA GLU A 211 2.54 8.76 -11.68
C GLU A 211 2.91 8.67 -10.20
N ILE A 212 3.08 7.45 -9.72
CA ILE A 212 3.59 7.12 -8.39
C ILE A 212 4.82 6.20 -8.49
N ALA A 213 5.73 6.35 -7.54
CA ALA A 213 6.87 5.46 -7.35
C ALA A 213 6.67 4.63 -6.08
N VAL A 214 6.97 3.34 -6.16
CA VAL A 214 6.82 2.38 -5.07
C VAL A 214 8.15 1.69 -4.83
N THR A 215 8.63 1.73 -3.60
CA THR A 215 9.76 0.91 -3.15
C THR A 215 9.23 -0.26 -2.31
N TYR A 216 9.50 -1.47 -2.76
CA TYR A 216 9.19 -2.70 -2.03
C TYR A 216 10.41 -3.17 -1.23
N ARG A 217 10.16 -3.89 -0.13
CA ARG A 217 11.19 -4.57 0.67
C ARG A 217 10.88 -6.06 0.75
N TRP A 218 11.91 -6.90 0.75
CA TRP A 218 11.78 -8.36 0.83
C TRP A 218 13.06 -9.00 1.38
N PRO A 219 13.01 -10.18 2.03
CA PRO A 219 14.20 -10.88 2.51
C PRO A 219 14.89 -11.59 1.36
N LYS A 220 16.20 -11.37 1.21
CA LYS A 220 17.00 -12.10 0.23
C LYS A 220 17.12 -13.57 0.62
N GLU A 221 17.62 -14.38 -0.32
CA GLU A 221 17.95 -15.77 -0.04
C GLU A 221 18.89 -15.87 1.17
N GLY A 222 18.51 -16.70 2.14
CA GLY A 222 19.23 -16.88 3.41
C GLY A 222 18.89 -15.86 4.50
N GLU A 223 18.14 -14.79 4.22
CA GLU A 223 17.72 -13.81 5.23
C GLU A 223 16.40 -14.22 5.91
N GLY A 224 16.29 -13.94 7.21
CA GLY A 224 15.01 -13.95 7.91
C GLY A 224 14.22 -12.66 7.68
N ASN A 225 12.90 -12.68 7.96
CA ASN A 225 12.05 -11.50 7.82
C ASN A 225 12.53 -10.27 8.61
N ALA A 226 13.17 -10.48 9.76
CA ALA A 226 13.70 -9.41 10.60
C ALA A 226 14.91 -8.70 9.97
N GLU A 227 15.63 -9.39 9.07
CA GLU A 227 16.88 -8.92 8.46
C GLU A 227 16.69 -8.54 6.99
N ALA A 228 15.44 -8.48 6.51
CA ALA A 228 15.10 -8.27 5.12
C ALA A 228 15.77 -7.03 4.51
N SER A 229 16.75 -7.25 3.63
CA SER A 229 17.57 -6.21 3.01
C SER A 229 17.30 -6.00 1.51
N GLY A 230 16.54 -6.90 0.88
CA GLY A 230 16.12 -6.79 -0.51
C GLY A 230 15.21 -5.60 -0.73
N THR A 231 15.45 -4.86 -1.81
CA THR A 231 14.58 -3.77 -2.25
C THR A 231 14.42 -3.80 -3.76
N THR A 232 13.24 -3.41 -4.25
CA THR A 232 12.98 -3.13 -5.67
C THR A 232 12.19 -1.85 -5.79
N GLN A 233 12.26 -1.22 -6.96
CA GLN A 233 11.51 0.00 -7.27
C GLN A 233 10.62 -0.25 -8.49
N ALA A 234 9.36 0.16 -8.38
CA ALA A 234 8.38 0.13 -9.47
C ALA A 234 7.74 1.50 -9.63
N GLY A 235 7.43 1.88 -10.87
CA GLY A 235 6.63 3.05 -11.19
C GLY A 235 5.26 2.63 -11.70
N PHE A 236 4.21 3.33 -11.30
CA PHE A 236 2.85 3.13 -11.81
C PHE A 236 2.35 4.45 -12.36
N ARG A 237 2.09 4.49 -13.66
CA ARG A 237 1.66 5.70 -14.38
C ARG A 237 0.31 5.46 -15.04
N TRP A 238 -0.63 6.38 -14.86
CA TRP A 238 -1.85 6.43 -15.64
C TRP A 238 -1.53 6.81 -17.09
N ASP A 239 -2.00 5.99 -18.02
CA ASP A 239 -1.87 6.20 -19.45
C ASP A 239 -3.22 6.63 -20.01
N GLU A 240 -3.35 7.92 -20.33
CA GLU A 240 -4.60 8.52 -20.83
C GLU A 240 -5.06 7.90 -22.15
N ASP A 241 -4.13 7.54 -23.05
CA ASP A 241 -4.50 6.97 -24.35
C ASP A 241 -5.01 5.53 -24.21
N ALA A 242 -4.36 4.75 -23.34
CA ALA A 242 -4.74 3.36 -23.10
C ALA A 242 -5.81 3.17 -22.01
N GLN A 243 -6.19 4.25 -21.31
CA GLN A 243 -7.14 4.26 -20.18
C GLN A 243 -6.80 3.18 -19.14
N LYS A 244 -5.52 3.07 -18.79
CA LYS A 244 -5.03 2.06 -17.83
C LYS A 244 -3.75 2.52 -17.14
N VAL A 245 -3.44 1.88 -16.02
CA VAL A 245 -2.13 2.02 -15.38
C VAL A 245 -1.10 1.15 -16.11
N VAL A 246 0.06 1.74 -16.41
CA VAL A 246 1.23 1.06 -16.93
C VAL A 246 2.28 0.99 -15.82
N MET A 247 2.75 -0.22 -15.53
CA MET A 247 3.83 -0.46 -14.59
C MET A 247 5.19 -0.39 -15.31
N SER A 248 6.18 0.19 -14.62
CA SER A 248 7.60 0.14 -14.97
C SER A 248 8.42 -0.34 -13.77
N GLY A 249 9.68 -0.71 -14.00
CA GLY A 249 10.57 -1.24 -12.96
C GLY A 249 10.21 -2.66 -12.51
N ASP A 250 10.60 -3.00 -11.29
CA ASP A 250 10.59 -4.36 -10.77
C ASP A 250 9.82 -4.49 -9.46
N VAL A 251 9.11 -5.62 -9.34
CA VAL A 251 8.50 -6.08 -8.08
C VAL A 251 9.41 -7.09 -7.39
N PRO A 252 9.22 -7.36 -6.09
CA PRO A 252 9.95 -8.41 -5.41
C PRO A 252 9.86 -9.75 -6.16
N PRO A 253 10.93 -10.56 -6.16
CA PRO A 253 10.87 -11.90 -6.71
C PRO A 253 9.80 -12.72 -5.97
N MET A 254 9.18 -13.66 -6.67
CA MET A 254 8.23 -14.56 -6.03
C MET A 254 8.95 -15.36 -4.94
N GLN A 255 8.44 -15.28 -3.72
CA GLN A 255 8.92 -16.02 -2.56
C GLN A 255 8.07 -17.27 -2.33
#